data_AF-C7J7A8-F1
#
_entry.id   AF-C7J7A8-F1
#
_cell.length_a   1.000
_cell.length_b   1.000
_cell.length_c   1.000
_cell.angle_alpha   90.00
_cell.angle_beta   90.00
_cell.angle_gamma   90.00
#
_symmetry.space_group_name_H-M   'P 1'
#
loop_
_entity.id
_entity.type
_entity.pdbx_description
1 polymer ?
#
loop_
_entity_poly.entity_id
_entity_poly.type
_entity_poly.pdbx_seq_one_letter_code
_entity_poly.pdbx_strand_id
1 'polypeptide(L)'
;MKEPSAVADPPAVVDVAVPLPELNRDMEALLQSEEGADVTFEVGGESFAAHRCVLAARSSVFRAELFGAMKESTAGGGKARVDGVEARAFKALLHFIYTDAAPELDGKDQDETSSMAQHLLVAADRYNLERLKLICEDKLCKRIDVSSAATTLALAEQHRCPSLKKACMDFLYSPGNLKAVEATDGFEHLATSCPVILRELIAKLVAL
;
A
#
# COMPACT_ATOMS: atom_id res chain seq x y z
N MET A 1 20.77 28.38 -67.77
CA MET A 1 21.29 27.76 -66.54
C MET A 1 20.55 28.41 -65.38
N LYS A 2 19.77 27.64 -64.61
CA LYS A 2 18.92 28.14 -63.52
C LYS A 2 19.68 27.94 -62.21
N GLU A 3 19.88 29.01 -61.45
CA GLU A 3 20.56 28.95 -60.14
C GLU A 3 19.84 28.00 -59.18
N PRO A 4 20.57 27.27 -58.32
CA PRO A 4 19.96 26.46 -57.29
C PRO A 4 19.38 27.36 -56.20
N SER A 5 18.07 27.23 -55.96
CA SER A 5 17.37 27.85 -54.83
C SER A 5 17.99 27.33 -53.53
N ALA A 6 18.67 28.20 -52.79
CA ALA A 6 19.15 27.88 -51.45
C ALA A 6 17.94 27.61 -50.55
N VAL A 7 17.82 26.37 -50.09
CA VAL A 7 16.84 26.01 -49.06
C VAL A 7 17.40 26.52 -47.74
N ALA A 8 16.67 27.41 -47.07
CA ALA A 8 17.06 27.95 -45.77
C ALA A 8 17.09 26.82 -44.73
N ASP A 9 18.12 26.84 -43.87
CA ASP A 9 18.22 25.90 -42.76
C ASP A 9 16.99 26.02 -41.84
N PRO A 10 16.47 24.91 -41.30
CA PRO A 10 15.38 24.96 -40.35
C PRO A 10 15.78 25.81 -39.14
N PRO A 11 14.86 26.63 -38.59
CA PRO A 11 15.18 27.48 -37.44
C PRO A 11 15.68 26.63 -36.27
N ALA A 12 16.68 27.15 -35.56
CA ALA A 12 17.21 26.53 -34.37
C ALA A 12 16.06 26.17 -33.41
N VAL A 13 16.06 24.93 -32.92
CA VAL A 13 15.03 24.42 -32.02
C VAL A 13 15.04 25.27 -30.75
N VAL A 14 13.94 25.99 -30.51
CA VAL A 14 13.78 26.77 -29.28
C VAL A 14 13.26 25.81 -28.21
N ASP A 15 14.08 25.49 -27.22
CA ASP A 15 13.66 24.72 -26.07
C ASP A 15 12.71 25.56 -25.20
N VAL A 16 11.42 25.23 -25.26
CA VAL A 16 10.42 25.77 -24.36
C VAL A 16 10.50 24.99 -23.05
N ALA A 17 10.79 25.69 -21.94
CA ALA A 17 10.79 25.08 -20.61
C ALA A 17 9.36 24.72 -20.19
N VAL A 18 9.05 23.42 -20.17
CA VAL A 18 7.76 22.91 -19.70
C VAL A 18 7.81 22.72 -18.18
N PRO A 19 6.86 23.28 -17.41
CA PRO A 19 6.78 23.05 -15.96
C PRO A 19 6.58 21.57 -15.62
N LEU A 20 6.99 21.18 -14.40
CA LEU A 20 6.75 19.83 -13.90
C LEU A 20 5.24 19.56 -13.73
N PRO A 21 4.77 18.31 -13.87
CA PRO A 21 3.38 17.96 -13.60
C PRO A 21 2.99 18.29 -12.16
N GLU A 22 1.83 18.91 -11.97
CA GLU A 22 1.34 19.37 -10.65
C GLU A 22 0.08 18.64 -10.16
N LEU A 23 -0.46 17.70 -10.97
CA LEU A 23 -1.73 17.02 -10.69
C LEU A 23 -1.78 16.37 -9.31
N ASN A 24 -0.71 15.70 -8.89
CA ASN A 24 -0.63 15.06 -7.58
C ASN A 24 -0.74 16.09 -6.43
N ARG A 25 -0.11 17.26 -6.58
CA ARG A 25 -0.17 18.36 -5.61
C ARG A 25 -1.58 18.95 -5.56
N ASP A 26 -2.22 19.14 -6.71
CA ASP A 26 -3.57 19.70 -6.77
C ASP A 26 -4.60 18.71 -6.18
N MET A 27 -4.43 17.41 -6.41
CA MET A 27 -5.24 16.36 -5.79
C MET A 27 -4.99 16.26 -4.28
N GLU A 28 -3.75 16.41 -3.82
CA GLU A 28 -3.44 16.48 -2.39
C GLU A 28 -4.14 17.67 -1.73
N ALA A 29 -4.08 18.85 -2.35
CA ALA A 29 -4.76 20.05 -1.88
C ALA A 29 -6.29 19.85 -1.81
N LEU A 30 -6.88 19.16 -2.79
CA LEU A 30 -8.31 18.80 -2.78
C LEU A 30 -8.68 17.89 -1.61
N LEU A 31 -7.82 16.91 -1.27
CA LEU A 31 -8.04 16.06 -0.10
C LEU A 31 -7.94 16.87 1.21
N GLN A 32 -6.99 17.79 1.30
CA GLN A 32 -6.76 18.60 2.50
C GLN A 32 -7.83 19.68 2.72
N SER A 33 -8.34 20.29 1.65
CA SER A 33 -9.37 21.34 1.75
C SER A 33 -10.76 20.78 2.05
N GLU A 34 -10.97 19.49 1.75
CA GLU A 34 -12.27 18.80 1.82
C GLU A 34 -13.35 19.46 0.93
N GLU A 35 -12.96 20.34 0.02
CA GLU A 35 -13.88 21.11 -0.81
C GLU A 35 -14.62 20.19 -1.80
N GLY A 36 -15.93 20.07 -1.63
CA GLY A 36 -16.77 19.20 -2.46
C GLY A 36 -16.76 17.73 -2.04
N ALA A 37 -16.23 17.41 -0.84
CA ALA A 37 -16.32 16.08 -0.27
C ALA A 37 -17.79 15.65 -0.10
N ASP A 38 -18.11 14.47 -0.61
CA ASP A 38 -19.47 13.90 -0.68
C ASP A 38 -19.58 12.56 0.08
N VAL A 39 -18.54 12.22 0.84
CA VAL A 39 -18.51 11.09 1.77
C VAL A 39 -17.61 11.41 2.97
N THR A 40 -17.97 10.90 4.15
CA THR A 40 -17.13 10.93 5.35
C THR A 40 -16.98 9.52 5.89
N PHE A 41 -15.76 9.11 6.20
CA PHE A 41 -15.47 7.82 6.82
C PHE A 41 -15.22 7.97 8.32
N GLU A 42 -15.75 7.06 9.14
CA GLU A 42 -15.39 6.94 10.56
C GLU A 42 -14.44 5.76 10.76
N VAL A 43 -13.23 6.04 11.24
CA VAL A 43 -12.16 5.05 11.41
C VAL A 43 -11.48 5.29 12.76
N GLY A 44 -11.57 4.33 13.67
CA GLY A 44 -10.90 4.44 14.98
C GLY A 44 -11.33 5.65 15.83
N GLY A 45 -12.53 6.20 15.60
CA GLY A 45 -13.01 7.42 16.27
C GLY A 45 -12.65 8.73 15.55
N GLU A 46 -11.84 8.67 14.49
CA GLU A 46 -11.53 9.81 13.62
C GLU A 46 -12.47 9.86 12.43
N SER A 47 -12.72 11.07 11.90
CA SER A 47 -13.55 11.30 10.71
C SER A 47 -12.69 11.80 9.55
N PHE A 48 -12.87 11.22 8.37
CA PHE A 48 -12.14 11.56 7.15
C PHE A 48 -13.11 11.92 6.02
N ALA A 49 -13.15 13.18 5.60
CA ALA A 49 -13.91 13.58 4.42
C ALA A 49 -13.15 13.20 3.14
N ALA A 50 -13.88 12.77 2.11
CA ALA A 50 -13.30 12.37 0.83
C ALA A 50 -14.31 12.49 -0.31
N HIS A 51 -13.85 12.15 -1.52
CA HIS A 51 -14.63 12.29 -2.75
C HIS A 51 -14.89 10.92 -3.37
N ARG A 52 -16.17 10.53 -3.44
CA ARG A 52 -16.59 9.20 -3.92
C ARG A 52 -16.03 8.90 -5.31
N CYS A 53 -16.07 9.88 -6.21
CA CYS A 53 -15.60 9.73 -7.59
C CYS A 53 -14.10 9.41 -7.66
N VAL A 54 -13.27 10.08 -6.86
CA VAL A 54 -11.83 9.82 -6.79
C VAL A 54 -11.55 8.44 -6.22
N LEU A 55 -12.18 8.10 -5.09
CA LEU A 55 -12.04 6.77 -4.46
C LEU A 55 -12.45 5.65 -5.41
N ALA A 56 -13.60 5.78 -6.08
CA ALA A 56 -14.11 4.78 -7.00
C ALA A 56 -13.32 4.66 -8.31
N ALA A 57 -12.62 5.73 -8.73
CA ALA A 57 -11.71 5.68 -9.87
C ALA A 57 -10.44 4.88 -9.55
N ARG A 58 -10.01 4.88 -8.29
CA ARG A 58 -8.72 4.35 -7.84
C ARG A 58 -8.81 2.99 -7.14
N SER A 59 -9.99 2.64 -6.62
CA SER A 59 -10.26 1.37 -5.94
C SER A 59 -11.57 0.76 -6.43
N SER A 60 -11.49 -0.48 -6.90
CA SER A 60 -12.66 -1.27 -7.29
C SER A 60 -13.59 -1.58 -6.10
N VAL A 61 -13.02 -1.72 -4.90
CA VAL A 61 -13.78 -1.95 -3.66
C VAL A 61 -14.56 -0.70 -3.28
N PHE A 62 -13.91 0.48 -3.25
CA PHE A 62 -14.65 1.73 -3.02
C PHE A 62 -15.69 1.99 -4.12
N ARG A 63 -15.39 1.66 -5.38
CA ARG A 63 -16.38 1.75 -6.46
C ARG A 63 -17.62 0.92 -6.16
N ALA A 64 -17.44 -0.33 -5.76
CA ALA A 64 -18.55 -1.21 -5.42
C ALA A 64 -19.31 -0.73 -4.17
N GLU A 65 -18.59 -0.31 -3.13
CA GLU A 65 -19.18 0.14 -1.87
C GLU A 65 -19.89 1.51 -1.94
N LEU A 66 -19.49 2.37 -2.88
CA LEU A 66 -20.02 3.73 -3.01
C LEU A 66 -20.99 3.88 -4.19
N PHE A 67 -20.86 3.08 -5.25
CA PHE A 67 -21.72 3.18 -6.44
C PHE A 67 -22.41 1.86 -6.81
N GLY A 68 -22.21 0.79 -6.04
CA GLY A 68 -22.90 -0.48 -6.26
C GLY A 68 -24.39 -0.45 -5.91
N ALA A 69 -25.14 -1.40 -6.47
CA ALA A 69 -26.59 -1.51 -6.32
C ALA A 69 -27.08 -1.73 -4.88
N MET A 70 -26.17 -2.01 -3.94
CA MET A 70 -26.48 -2.32 -2.55
C MET A 70 -26.10 -1.13 -1.65
N LYS A 71 -26.79 0.01 -1.78
CA LYS A 71 -26.76 1.04 -0.74
C LYS A 71 -27.98 1.98 -0.75
N GLU A 72 -28.98 1.57 0.01
CA GLU A 72 -30.06 2.42 0.52
C GLU A 72 -29.61 3.36 1.67
N SER A 73 -28.33 3.34 2.11
CA SER A 73 -27.93 3.98 3.38
C SER A 73 -26.94 5.16 3.30
N THR A 74 -26.44 5.55 2.12
CA THR A 74 -25.53 6.73 2.00
C THR A 74 -26.07 7.88 1.15
N ALA A 75 -27.31 7.79 0.66
CA ALA A 75 -27.93 8.87 -0.10
C ALA A 75 -28.22 10.15 0.74
N GLY A 76 -28.00 10.11 2.06
CA GLY A 76 -28.35 11.20 2.99
C GLY A 76 -27.23 11.66 3.92
N GLY A 77 -25.98 11.74 3.45
CA GLY A 77 -24.87 12.29 4.26
C GLY A 77 -24.44 11.43 5.46
N GLY A 78 -24.80 10.14 5.46
CA GLY A 78 -24.38 9.19 6.49
C GLY A 78 -22.88 8.87 6.40
N LYS A 79 -22.22 8.81 7.56
CA LYS A 79 -20.81 8.45 7.66
C LYS A 79 -20.59 6.96 7.39
N ALA A 80 -19.57 6.61 6.61
CA ALA A 80 -19.20 5.24 6.29
C ALA A 80 -18.18 4.71 7.31
N ARG A 81 -18.57 3.72 8.12
CA ARG A 81 -17.69 3.14 9.13
C ARG A 81 -16.67 2.18 8.51
N VAL A 82 -15.40 2.29 8.91
CA VAL A 82 -14.32 1.38 8.52
C VAL A 82 -13.78 0.70 9.78
N ASP A 83 -14.10 -0.59 9.94
CA ASP A 83 -13.62 -1.40 11.07
C ASP A 83 -12.35 -2.18 10.71
N GLY A 84 -11.41 -2.36 11.65
CA GLY A 84 -10.23 -3.21 11.44
C GLY A 84 -9.10 -2.58 10.62
N VAL A 85 -9.14 -1.26 10.40
CA VAL A 85 -8.02 -0.47 9.85
C VAL A 85 -7.70 0.63 10.84
N GLU A 86 -6.41 0.85 11.12
CA GLU A 86 -5.98 1.97 11.97
C GLU A 86 -6.18 3.30 11.26
N ALA A 87 -6.59 4.33 12.01
CA ALA A 87 -6.86 5.66 11.45
C ALA A 87 -5.63 6.24 10.71
N ARG A 88 -4.41 6.07 11.25
CA ARG A 88 -3.16 6.50 10.59
C ARG A 88 -2.92 5.79 9.25
N ALA A 89 -3.21 4.49 9.17
CA ALA A 89 -3.05 3.72 7.93
C ALA A 89 -4.14 4.09 6.91
N PHE A 90 -5.37 4.36 7.38
CA PHE A 90 -6.45 4.84 6.51
C PHE A 90 -6.13 6.23 5.94
N LYS A 91 -5.56 7.13 6.75
CA LYS A 91 -5.09 8.44 6.29
C LYS A 91 -4.03 8.30 5.20
N ALA A 92 -3.02 7.46 5.41
CA ALA A 92 -1.98 7.18 4.40
C ALA A 92 -2.58 6.55 3.12
N LEU A 93 -3.57 5.67 3.27
CA LEU A 93 -4.31 5.09 2.14
C LEU A 93 -5.06 6.15 1.33
N LEU A 94 -5.76 7.09 2.00
CA LEU A 94 -6.40 8.22 1.31
C LEU A 94 -5.35 9.09 0.60
N HIS A 95 -4.26 9.44 1.27
CA HIS A 95 -3.18 10.20 0.66
C HIS A 95 -2.67 9.50 -0.63
N PHE A 96 -2.41 8.20 -0.56
CA PHE A 96 -1.98 7.42 -1.72
C PHE A 96 -3.01 7.39 -2.85
N ILE A 97 -4.30 7.28 -2.53
CA ILE A 97 -5.37 7.29 -3.55
C ILE A 97 -5.32 8.58 -4.38
N TYR A 98 -5.09 9.72 -3.72
CA TYR A 98 -5.07 11.04 -4.36
C TYR A 98 -3.74 11.35 -5.06
N THR A 99 -2.61 10.91 -4.50
CA THR A 99 -1.28 11.39 -4.93
C THR A 99 -0.39 10.30 -5.55
N ASP A 100 -0.77 9.03 -5.41
CA ASP A 100 0.04 7.85 -5.77
C ASP A 100 1.37 7.75 -4.99
N ALA A 101 1.47 8.47 -3.86
CA ALA A 101 2.64 8.51 -2.97
C ALA A 101 2.29 8.09 -1.53
N ALA A 102 3.25 7.46 -0.85
CA ALA A 102 3.13 7.00 0.53
C ALA A 102 4.36 7.43 1.36
N PRO A 103 4.52 8.74 1.64
CA PRO A 103 5.67 9.28 2.36
C PRO A 103 5.81 8.71 3.78
N GLU A 104 4.73 8.18 4.37
CA GLU A 104 4.73 7.48 5.65
C GLU A 104 5.63 6.24 5.66
N LEU A 105 5.99 5.72 4.47
CA LEU A 105 6.90 4.59 4.30
C LEU A 105 8.38 4.99 4.10
N ASP A 106 8.67 6.29 4.14
CA ASP A 106 10.02 6.86 3.99
C ASP A 106 10.53 7.50 5.30
N GLY A 107 9.93 7.11 6.43
CA GLY A 107 10.31 7.55 7.77
C GLY A 107 11.76 7.18 8.15
N LYS A 108 12.35 7.97 9.06
CA LYS A 108 13.69 7.70 9.60
C LYS A 108 13.68 6.56 10.61
N ASP A 109 12.61 6.45 11.38
CA ASP A 109 12.42 5.36 12.34
C ASP A 109 12.02 4.09 11.59
N GLN A 110 12.85 3.06 11.71
CA GLN A 110 12.72 1.83 10.94
C GLN A 110 11.58 0.95 11.45
N ASP A 111 11.33 0.98 12.75
CA ASP A 111 10.35 0.12 13.42
C ASP A 111 8.96 0.72 13.22
N GLU A 112 8.82 2.04 13.38
CA GLU A 112 7.58 2.74 13.03
C GLU A 112 7.23 2.58 11.55
N THR A 113 8.22 2.71 10.66
CA THR A 113 8.01 2.53 9.21
C THR A 113 7.56 1.11 8.88
N SER A 114 8.13 0.10 9.54
CA SER A 114 7.75 -1.30 9.34
C SER A 114 6.35 -1.59 9.87
N SER A 115 6.02 -1.08 11.07
CA SER A 115 4.66 -1.15 11.62
C SER A 115 3.65 -0.49 10.68
N MET A 116 3.93 0.72 10.20
CA MET A 116 3.08 1.42 9.24
C MET A 116 2.91 0.60 7.95
N ALA A 117 4.00 0.05 7.40
CA ALA A 117 3.95 -0.78 6.19
C ALA A 117 3.06 -2.02 6.38
N GLN A 118 3.08 -2.67 7.56
CA GLN A 118 2.19 -3.80 7.86
C GLN A 118 0.72 -3.37 7.85
N HIS A 119 0.36 -2.31 8.58
CA HIS A 119 -1.03 -1.83 8.62
C HIS A 119 -1.52 -1.32 7.27
N LEU A 120 -0.65 -0.64 6.52
CA LEU A 120 -0.97 -0.12 5.20
C LEU A 120 -1.09 -1.24 4.16
N LEU A 121 -0.32 -2.32 4.27
CA LEU A 121 -0.48 -3.52 3.44
C LEU A 121 -1.87 -4.14 3.62
N VAL A 122 -2.34 -4.30 4.86
CA VAL A 122 -3.69 -4.81 5.18
C VAL A 122 -4.75 -3.91 4.54
N ALA A 123 -4.61 -2.59 4.69
CA ALA A 123 -5.56 -1.63 4.14
C ALA A 123 -5.54 -1.62 2.60
N ALA A 124 -4.35 -1.68 2.00
CA ALA A 124 -4.16 -1.72 0.55
C ALA A 124 -4.78 -2.99 -0.06
N ASP A 125 -4.58 -4.15 0.57
CA ASP A 125 -5.20 -5.41 0.15
C ASP A 125 -6.74 -5.32 0.26
N ARG A 126 -7.26 -4.83 1.39
CA ARG A 126 -8.70 -4.66 1.62
C ARG A 126 -9.37 -3.80 0.54
N TYR A 127 -8.74 -2.69 0.16
CA TYR A 127 -9.28 -1.76 -0.83
C TYR A 127 -8.76 -2.02 -2.25
N ASN A 128 -8.09 -3.15 -2.47
CA ASN A 128 -7.57 -3.58 -3.77
C ASN A 128 -6.70 -2.52 -4.46
N LEU A 129 -5.73 -1.97 -3.73
CA LEU A 129 -4.73 -1.01 -4.21
C LEU A 129 -3.40 -1.72 -4.43
N GLU A 130 -3.32 -2.50 -5.52
CA GLU A 130 -2.20 -3.42 -5.78
C GLU A 130 -0.81 -2.74 -5.77
N ARG A 131 -0.69 -1.54 -6.37
CA ARG A 131 0.58 -0.80 -6.37
C ARG A 131 1.03 -0.44 -4.95
N LEU A 132 0.12 0.01 -4.09
CA LEU A 132 0.44 0.34 -2.69
C LEU A 132 0.83 -0.92 -1.91
N LYS A 133 0.11 -2.02 -2.14
CA LYS A 133 0.40 -3.32 -1.53
C LYS A 133 1.82 -3.78 -1.88
N LEU A 134 2.23 -3.68 -3.14
CA LEU A 134 3.58 -4.01 -3.59
C LEU A 134 4.67 -3.09 -2.99
N ILE A 135 4.38 -1.80 -2.83
CA ILE A 135 5.30 -0.87 -2.14
C ILE A 135 5.49 -1.30 -0.68
N CYS A 136 4.41 -1.65 0.03
CA CYS A 136 4.50 -2.14 1.40
C CYS A 136 5.28 -3.46 1.48
N GLU A 137 5.04 -4.38 0.54
CA GLU A 137 5.76 -5.66 0.42
C GLU A 137 7.27 -5.45 0.18
N ASP A 138 7.67 -4.55 -0.72
CA ASP A 138 9.09 -4.21 -0.95
C ASP A 138 9.75 -3.64 0.31
N LYS A 139 9.05 -2.76 1.03
CA LYS A 139 9.55 -2.16 2.28
C LYS A 139 9.74 -3.21 3.36
N LEU A 140 8.77 -4.11 3.55
CA LEU A 140 8.86 -5.18 4.53
C LEU A 140 9.94 -6.22 4.18
N CYS A 141 10.11 -6.57 2.90
CA CYS A 141 11.18 -7.47 2.45
C CYS A 141 12.57 -7.00 2.90
N LYS A 142 12.81 -5.68 2.93
CA LYS A 142 14.10 -5.07 3.30
C LYS A 142 14.35 -5.01 4.81
N ARG A 143 13.38 -5.43 5.62
CA ARG A 143 13.35 -5.25 7.09
C ARG A 143 13.12 -6.53 7.87
N ILE A 144 13.21 -7.68 7.21
CA ILE A 144 13.06 -8.98 7.88
C ILE A 144 14.24 -9.22 8.82
N ASP A 145 13.93 -9.50 10.07
CA ASP A 145 14.87 -9.88 11.12
C ASP A 145 14.27 -10.97 12.02
N VAL A 146 15.01 -11.38 13.06
CA VAL A 146 14.59 -12.46 13.97
C VAL A 146 13.28 -12.14 14.69
N SER A 147 13.05 -10.89 15.08
CA SER A 147 11.84 -10.48 15.79
C SER A 147 10.62 -10.35 14.88
N SER A 148 10.84 -10.00 13.59
CA SER A 148 9.77 -9.68 12.64
C SER A 148 9.43 -10.80 11.66
N ALA A 149 10.31 -11.79 11.47
CA ALA A 149 10.16 -12.79 10.41
C ALA A 149 8.86 -13.61 10.51
N ALA A 150 8.50 -14.08 11.71
CA ALA A 150 7.33 -14.93 11.89
C ALA A 150 6.00 -14.16 11.71
N THR A 151 5.91 -12.96 12.28
CA THR A 151 4.71 -12.10 12.15
C THR A 151 4.54 -11.60 10.71
N THR A 152 5.65 -11.23 10.05
CA THR A 152 5.65 -10.80 8.65
C THR A 152 5.30 -11.95 7.70
N LEU A 153 5.74 -13.18 8.00
CA LEU A 153 5.38 -14.37 7.23
C LEU A 153 3.88 -14.69 7.34
N ALA A 154 3.30 -14.60 8.55
CA ALA A 154 1.87 -14.77 8.75
C ALA A 154 1.06 -13.72 7.95
N LEU A 155 1.49 -12.45 8.01
CA LEU A 155 0.90 -11.36 7.24
C LEU A 155 0.97 -11.63 5.73
N ALA A 156 2.14 -12.07 5.24
CA ALA A 156 2.36 -12.35 3.83
C ALA A 156 1.47 -13.47 3.30
N GLU A 157 1.26 -14.54 4.08
CA GLU A 157 0.33 -15.61 3.71
C GLU A 157 -1.12 -15.11 3.71
N GLN A 158 -1.53 -14.42 4.78
CA GLN A 158 -2.91 -13.94 4.95
C GLN A 158 -3.33 -13.02 3.80
N HIS A 159 -2.43 -12.13 3.37
CA HIS A 159 -2.69 -11.16 2.30
C HIS A 159 -2.13 -11.60 0.94
N ARG A 160 -1.67 -12.84 0.80
CA ARG A 160 -1.17 -13.40 -0.48
C ARG A 160 -0.09 -12.54 -1.12
N CYS A 161 0.96 -12.20 -0.36
CA CYS A 161 2.16 -11.49 -0.79
C CYS A 161 3.30 -12.49 -1.06
N PRO A 162 3.44 -13.02 -2.29
CA PRO A 162 4.37 -14.12 -2.57
C PRO A 162 5.84 -13.75 -2.44
N SER A 163 6.23 -12.50 -2.75
CA SER A 163 7.63 -12.07 -2.66
C SER A 163 8.03 -11.89 -1.19
N LEU A 164 7.15 -11.33 -0.37
CA LEU A 164 7.34 -11.19 1.07
C LEU A 164 7.39 -12.55 1.76
N LYS A 165 6.47 -13.45 1.40
CA LYS A 165 6.47 -14.84 1.90
C LYS A 165 7.81 -15.51 1.57
N LYS A 166 8.25 -15.40 0.31
CA LYS A 166 9.53 -15.97 -0.12
C LYS A 166 10.70 -15.39 0.67
N ALA A 167 10.79 -14.07 0.82
CA ALA A 167 11.86 -13.41 1.56
C ALA A 167 11.91 -13.85 3.03
N CYS A 168 10.75 -13.97 3.69
CA CYS A 168 10.68 -14.47 5.07
C CYS A 168 11.14 -15.93 5.17
N MET A 169 10.71 -16.76 4.23
CA MET A 169 11.11 -18.17 4.15
C MET A 169 12.62 -18.31 3.94
N ASP A 170 13.19 -17.59 2.97
CA ASP A 170 14.64 -17.59 2.69
C ASP A 170 15.45 -17.14 3.93
N PHE A 171 14.95 -16.15 4.67
CA PHE A 171 15.57 -15.72 5.94
C PHE A 171 15.50 -16.81 7.01
N LEU A 172 14.37 -17.49 7.17
CA LEU A 172 14.19 -18.56 8.16
C LEU A 172 15.08 -19.78 7.88
N TYR A 173 15.27 -20.14 6.61
CA TYR A 173 16.15 -21.25 6.23
C TYR A 173 17.64 -20.94 6.37
N SER A 174 18.01 -19.69 6.62
CA SER A 174 19.41 -19.35 6.87
C SER A 174 19.88 -19.97 8.21
N PRO A 175 21.12 -20.49 8.29
CA PRO A 175 21.59 -21.22 9.47
C PRO A 175 21.46 -20.42 10.77
N GLY A 176 20.81 -21.01 11.78
CA GLY A 176 20.63 -20.41 13.11
C GLY A 176 19.43 -19.47 13.24
N ASN A 177 18.88 -18.95 12.14
CA ASN A 177 17.76 -18.00 12.19
C ASN A 177 16.47 -18.66 12.66
N LEU A 178 16.11 -19.84 12.14
CA LEU A 178 14.89 -20.53 12.56
C LEU A 178 14.84 -20.77 14.07
N LYS A 179 15.94 -21.24 14.66
CA LYS A 179 16.04 -21.48 16.10
C LYS A 179 15.92 -20.19 16.92
N ALA A 180 16.46 -19.09 16.40
CA ALA A 180 16.33 -17.79 17.05
C ALA A 180 14.89 -17.26 16.97
N VAL A 181 14.22 -17.45 15.83
CA VAL A 181 12.82 -17.05 15.62
C VAL A 181 11.86 -17.92 16.43
N GLU A 182 12.11 -19.22 16.56
CA GLU A 182 11.30 -20.14 17.40
C GLU A 182 11.19 -19.68 18.85
N ALA A 183 12.21 -18.99 19.37
CA ALA A 183 12.21 -18.44 20.73
C ALA A 183 11.42 -17.12 20.86
N THR A 184 10.80 -16.61 19.78
CA THR A 184 10.03 -15.36 19.79
C THR A 184 8.53 -15.62 19.90
N ASP A 185 7.82 -14.71 20.56
CA ASP A 185 6.35 -14.75 20.63
C ASP A 185 5.69 -14.71 19.24
N GLY A 186 6.37 -14.13 18.24
CA GLY A 186 5.91 -14.09 16.86
C GLY A 186 5.77 -15.47 16.23
N PHE A 187 6.60 -16.44 16.63
CA PHE A 187 6.52 -17.80 16.13
C PHE A 187 5.31 -18.56 16.68
N GLU A 188 4.96 -18.34 17.94
CA GLU A 188 3.71 -18.86 18.54
C GLU A 188 2.47 -18.29 17.83
N HIS A 189 2.49 -16.99 17.49
CA HIS A 189 1.42 -16.40 16.67
C HIS A 189 1.34 -17.03 15.28
N LEU A 190 2.48 -17.26 14.62
CA LEU A 190 2.53 -17.94 13.32
C LEU A 190 1.95 -19.36 13.41
N ALA A 191 2.30 -20.09 14.47
CA ALA A 191 1.84 -21.46 14.71
C ALA A 191 0.32 -21.56 14.87
N THR A 192 -0.27 -20.61 15.58
CA THR A 192 -1.71 -20.55 15.83
C THR A 192 -2.49 -20.01 14.63
N SER A 193 -1.95 -19.02 13.93
CA SER A 193 -2.66 -18.33 12.84
C SER A 193 -2.55 -19.05 11.49
N CYS A 194 -1.44 -19.74 11.23
CA CYS A 194 -1.16 -20.34 9.92
C CYS A 194 -0.51 -21.74 10.03
N PRO A 195 -1.24 -22.79 10.44
CA PRO A 195 -0.70 -24.14 10.59
C PRO A 195 -0.13 -24.73 9.29
N VAL A 196 -0.60 -24.25 8.13
CA VAL A 196 -0.12 -24.69 6.81
C VAL A 196 1.33 -24.25 6.58
N ILE A 197 1.70 -23.04 7.00
CA ILE A 197 3.07 -22.53 6.86
C ILE A 197 4.02 -23.34 7.72
N LEU A 198 3.63 -23.71 8.95
CA LEU A 198 4.44 -24.60 9.78
C LEU A 198 4.74 -25.94 9.10
N ARG A 199 3.73 -26.53 8.45
CA ARG A 199 3.92 -27.76 7.68
C ARG A 199 4.88 -27.55 6.50
N GLU A 200 4.79 -26.41 5.83
CA GLU A 200 5.70 -26.05 4.74
C GLU A 200 7.15 -25.89 5.24
N LEU A 201 7.34 -25.23 6.39
CA LEU A 201 8.63 -25.09 7.06
C LEU A 201 9.23 -26.44 7.41
N ILE A 202 8.46 -27.32 8.06
CA ILE A 202 8.89 -28.68 8.42
C ILE A 202 9.24 -29.48 7.16
N ALA A 203 8.38 -29.46 6.14
CA ALA A 203 8.59 -30.22 4.91
C ALA A 203 9.87 -29.79 4.18
N LYS A 204 10.17 -28.49 4.12
CA LYS A 204 11.41 -27.99 3.52
C LYS A 204 12.64 -28.30 4.35
N LEU A 205 12.58 -28.26 5.68
CA LEU A 205 13.71 -28.64 6.54
C LEU A 205 14.07 -30.12 6.40
N VAL A 206 13.08 -30.99 6.24
CA VAL A 206 13.31 -32.43 6.01
C VAL A 206 13.88 -32.72 4.62
N ALA A 207 13.75 -31.78 3.67
CA ALA A 207 14.26 -31.90 2.31
C ALA A 207 15.67 -31.32 2.10
N LEU A 208 16.24 -30.67 3.12
CA LEU A 208 17.62 -30.14 3.14
C LEU A 208 18.60 -31.19 3.71
#